data_AF-A0A3A9Y352-F1
#
_entry.id   AF-A0A3A9Y352-F1
#
_cell.length_a   1.000
_cell.length_b   1.000
_cell.length_c   1.000
_cell.angle_alpha   90.00
_cell.angle_beta   90.00
_cell.angle_gamma   90.00
#
_symmetry.space_group_name_H-M   'P 1'
#
loop_
_entity.id
_entity.type
_entity.pdbx_description
1 polymer ?
#
loop_
_entity_poly.entity_id
_entity_poly.type
_entity_poly.pdbx_seq_one_letter_code
_entity_poly.pdbx_strand_id
1 'polypeptide(L)'
;MKTVNKVIVKMMQIALVLMFVFSCTKDETTEVYQEPDALVESEYGLEAISDKEIPQEVLNQLETTKDNLEKYMSDVLQIVDYTIIGKVPNAKSLNMTFEAISKSSSTVAYGNIMDPETVVVGNLNKLLPSKTEEGTDLLKEYASDQIKVGDKAIELTWNYKGETFKTITFYNDEGITWDNLMIGLIMMNPEPEMELKNNANEKAGVRWNSYKRSWYGNWLWGSRRGTIYYEITVYHTNGTVSNTDITDYGHMNIGSAKSESRVLKETGSYGRGQYALGLCTPIASLKFNEDNFEVSVSGVGSNIISNGTKSLYPN
;
A
#
# COMPACT_ATOMS: atom_id res chain seq x y z
N MET A 1 -56.28 -16.38 -51.79
CA MET A 1 -56.69 -16.50 -50.36
C MET A 1 -55.97 -17.67 -49.70
N LYS A 2 -54.72 -17.51 -49.23
CA LYS A 2 -53.97 -18.57 -48.49
C LYS A 2 -52.85 -17.99 -47.58
N THR A 3 -53.02 -16.78 -47.07
CA THR A 3 -51.94 -16.07 -46.33
C THR A 3 -52.36 -15.51 -44.97
N VAL A 4 -53.64 -15.56 -44.61
CA VAL A 4 -54.15 -15.00 -43.34
C VAL A 4 -54.06 -16.00 -42.18
N ASN A 5 -54.03 -17.32 -42.44
CA ASN A 5 -54.04 -18.34 -41.37
C ASN A 5 -52.68 -18.63 -40.70
N LYS A 6 -51.54 -18.17 -41.25
CA LYS A 6 -50.22 -18.44 -40.62
C LYS A 6 -49.79 -17.40 -39.60
N VAL A 7 -50.31 -16.17 -39.69
CA VAL A 7 -49.99 -15.07 -38.78
C VAL A 7 -50.75 -15.21 -37.46
N ILE A 8 -52.03 -15.61 -37.53
CA ILE A 8 -52.89 -15.81 -36.35
C ILE A 8 -52.37 -16.97 -35.48
N VAL A 9 -51.90 -18.06 -36.10
CA VAL A 9 -51.34 -19.21 -35.37
C VAL A 9 -50.01 -18.87 -34.68
N LYS A 10 -49.16 -18.04 -35.29
CA LYS A 10 -47.90 -17.59 -34.67
C LYS A 10 -48.11 -16.56 -33.55
N MET A 11 -49.10 -15.67 -33.65
CA MET A 11 -49.45 -14.74 -32.56
C MET A 11 -50.07 -15.46 -31.35
N MET A 12 -50.82 -16.54 -31.58
CA MET A 12 -51.44 -17.34 -30.51
C MET A 12 -50.42 -18.18 -29.71
N GLN A 13 -49.27 -18.54 -30.30
CA GLN A 13 -48.18 -19.23 -29.61
C GLN A 13 -47.32 -18.29 -28.75
N ILE A 14 -47.20 -17.02 -29.11
CA ILE A 14 -46.45 -16.01 -28.32
C ILE A 14 -47.26 -15.56 -27.09
N ALA A 15 -48.59 -15.52 -27.19
CA ALA A 15 -49.47 -15.20 -26.05
C ALA A 15 -49.52 -16.31 -24.98
N LEU A 16 -49.29 -17.58 -25.35
CA LEU A 16 -49.29 -18.70 -24.40
C LEU A 16 -48.01 -18.75 -23.55
N VAL A 17 -46.87 -18.24 -24.06
CA VAL A 17 -45.60 -18.17 -23.32
C VAL A 17 -45.57 -16.97 -22.36
N LEU A 18 -46.29 -15.89 -22.68
CA LEU A 18 -46.40 -14.70 -21.82
C LEU A 18 -47.39 -14.88 -20.65
N MET A 19 -48.26 -15.89 -20.69
CA MET A 19 -49.17 -16.22 -19.57
C MET A 19 -48.53 -17.09 -18.47
N PHE A 20 -47.31 -17.62 -18.66
CA PHE A 20 -46.59 -18.37 -17.62
C PHE A 20 -45.73 -17.50 -16.70
N VAL A 21 -45.62 -16.19 -16.93
CA VAL A 21 -44.77 -15.28 -16.12
C VAL A 21 -45.59 -14.37 -15.17
N PHE A 22 -46.93 -14.46 -15.18
CA PHE A 22 -47.78 -13.64 -14.30
C PHE A 22 -48.99 -14.41 -13.74
N SER A 23 -48.73 -15.54 -13.09
CA SER A 23 -49.74 -16.20 -12.26
C SER A 23 -49.10 -16.88 -11.05
N CYS A 24 -49.06 -16.16 -9.92
CA CYS A 24 -49.31 -16.76 -8.62
C CYS A 24 -49.66 -15.66 -7.60
N THR A 25 -50.94 -15.57 -7.26
CA THR A 25 -51.48 -14.84 -6.12
C THR A 25 -51.46 -15.73 -4.87
N LYS A 26 -51.08 -15.12 -3.73
CA LYS A 26 -51.42 -15.38 -2.30
C LYS A 26 -52.58 -16.37 -2.06
N ASP A 27 -52.67 -17.17 -1.00
CA ASP A 27 -52.04 -17.25 0.34
C ASP A 27 -52.43 -18.65 0.87
N GLU A 28 -51.49 -19.52 1.26
CA GLU A 28 -51.73 -20.58 2.24
C GLU A 28 -50.40 -20.87 2.97
N THR A 29 -50.48 -20.84 4.30
CA THR A 29 -49.39 -21.03 5.27
C THR A 29 -48.58 -22.29 4.97
N THR A 30 -47.39 -22.06 4.42
CA THR A 30 -46.29 -23.00 4.46
C THR A 30 -45.12 -22.19 4.98
N GLU A 31 -44.56 -22.58 6.13
CA GLU A 31 -43.27 -22.05 6.57
C GLU A 31 -42.31 -22.21 5.41
N VAL A 32 -42.00 -21.08 4.76
CA VAL A 32 -40.96 -21.03 3.75
C VAL A 32 -39.68 -21.30 4.54
N TYR A 33 -39.25 -22.55 4.51
CA TYR A 33 -37.88 -22.89 4.82
C TYR A 33 -37.05 -22.15 3.76
N GLN A 34 -36.67 -20.90 4.09
CA GLN A 34 -35.55 -20.27 3.41
C GLN A 34 -34.38 -21.19 3.70
N GLU A 35 -33.98 -21.96 2.69
CA GLU A 35 -32.64 -22.50 2.63
C GLU A 35 -31.70 -21.36 3.03
N PRO A 36 -30.85 -21.54 4.06
CA PRO A 36 -29.85 -20.52 4.36
C PRO A 36 -29.07 -20.29 3.07
N ASP A 37 -28.95 -19.02 2.67
CA ASP A 37 -28.16 -18.57 1.53
C ASP A 37 -26.99 -19.54 1.35
N ALA A 38 -27.04 -20.33 0.27
CA ALA A 38 -25.98 -21.25 -0.05
C ALA A 38 -24.71 -20.40 -0.05
N LEU A 39 -23.85 -20.63 0.95
CA LEU A 39 -22.54 -20.02 1.09
C LEU A 39 -21.86 -20.17 -0.27
N VAL A 40 -21.92 -19.11 -1.07
CA VAL A 40 -20.88 -18.86 -2.06
C VAL A 40 -19.65 -18.81 -1.18
N GLU A 41 -18.89 -19.91 -1.16
CA GLU A 41 -17.60 -19.96 -0.50
C GLU A 41 -16.84 -18.81 -1.16
N SER A 42 -16.77 -17.66 -0.48
CA SER A 42 -16.21 -16.48 -1.09
C SER A 42 -14.80 -16.84 -1.51
N GLU A 43 -14.30 -16.26 -2.60
CA GLU A 43 -12.93 -16.50 -3.07
C GLU A 43 -11.90 -16.35 -1.93
N TYR A 44 -12.25 -15.53 -0.94
CA TYR A 44 -11.48 -15.17 0.25
C TYR A 44 -11.77 -16.07 1.48
N GLY A 45 -12.74 -17.00 1.41
CA GLY A 45 -13.11 -17.89 2.52
C GLY A 45 -13.78 -17.19 3.71
N LEU A 46 -14.34 -16.00 3.49
CA LEU A 46 -14.98 -15.16 4.51
C LEU A 46 -16.31 -15.74 4.98
N GLU A 47 -16.59 -15.52 6.27
CA GLU A 47 -17.88 -15.79 6.90
C GLU A 47 -18.67 -14.48 7.04
N ALA A 48 -19.97 -14.52 6.73
CA ALA A 48 -20.84 -13.38 6.94
C ALA A 48 -20.90 -13.00 8.43
N ILE A 49 -20.96 -11.71 8.70
CA ILE A 49 -21.09 -11.17 10.07
C ILE A 49 -22.40 -10.41 10.22
N SER A 50 -23.06 -10.61 11.36
CA SER A 50 -24.27 -9.88 11.74
C SER A 50 -23.95 -8.48 12.26
N ASP A 51 -22.81 -8.34 12.93
CA ASP A 51 -22.26 -7.06 13.34
C ASP A 51 -21.61 -6.35 12.14
N LYS A 52 -22.25 -5.26 11.71
CA LYS A 52 -21.80 -4.41 10.60
C LYS A 52 -21.21 -3.09 11.10
N GLU A 53 -20.78 -3.02 12.36
CA GLU A 53 -20.08 -1.85 12.88
C GLU A 53 -18.61 -1.87 12.46
N ILE A 54 -18.15 -0.73 11.94
CA ILE A 54 -16.75 -0.47 11.59
C ILE A 54 -16.11 0.29 12.76
N PRO A 55 -14.98 -0.17 13.31
CA PRO A 55 -14.27 0.56 14.35
C PRO A 55 -13.96 2.01 13.95
N GLN A 56 -14.04 2.93 14.90
CA GLN A 56 -13.82 4.36 14.63
C GLN A 56 -12.45 4.65 14.03
N GLU A 57 -11.41 3.90 14.43
CA GLU A 57 -10.06 4.06 13.88
C GLU A 57 -10.02 3.73 12.38
N VAL A 58 -10.70 2.68 11.94
CA VAL A 58 -10.81 2.32 10.53
C VAL A 58 -11.56 3.40 9.75
N LEU A 59 -12.64 3.94 10.32
CA LEU A 59 -13.38 5.05 9.69
C LEU A 59 -12.50 6.29 9.53
N ASN A 60 -11.74 6.66 10.57
CA ASN A 60 -10.81 7.79 10.53
C ASN A 60 -9.73 7.59 9.44
N GLN A 61 -9.20 6.37 9.31
CA GLN A 61 -8.20 6.03 8.29
C GLN A 61 -8.78 6.09 6.88
N LEU A 62 -10.01 5.61 6.67
CA LEU A 62 -10.72 5.71 5.39
C LEU A 62 -11.02 7.17 5.02
N GLU A 63 -11.49 7.98 5.98
CA GLU A 63 -11.79 9.40 5.76
C GLU A 63 -10.53 10.19 5.44
N THR A 64 -9.47 10.04 6.25
CA THR A 64 -8.18 10.70 5.99
C THR A 64 -7.56 10.25 4.65
N THR A 65 -7.75 8.98 4.28
CA THR A 65 -7.33 8.48 2.96
C THR A 65 -8.09 9.18 1.84
N LYS A 66 -9.42 9.33 1.96
CA LYS A 66 -10.24 10.06 0.99
C LYS A 66 -9.79 11.53 0.88
N ASP A 67 -9.58 12.20 1.99
CA ASP A 67 -9.11 13.60 2.01
C ASP A 67 -7.76 13.77 1.31
N ASN A 68 -6.81 12.87 1.56
CA ASN A 68 -5.50 12.92 0.90
C ASN A 68 -5.59 12.59 -0.59
N LEU A 69 -6.43 11.61 -0.98
CA LEU A 69 -6.68 11.31 -2.38
C LEU A 69 -7.37 12.49 -3.09
N GLU A 70 -8.34 13.14 -2.48
CA GLU A 70 -8.96 14.35 -3.05
C GLU A 70 -7.93 15.48 -3.21
N LYS A 71 -7.10 15.69 -2.19
CA LYS A 71 -6.08 16.75 -2.19
C LYS A 71 -5.02 16.56 -3.28
N TYR A 72 -4.50 15.34 -3.45
CA TYR A 72 -3.36 15.11 -4.33
C TYR A 72 -3.73 14.42 -5.64
N MET A 73 -4.74 13.56 -5.65
CA MET A 73 -5.13 12.70 -6.79
C MET A 73 -6.50 13.09 -7.38
N SER A 74 -6.94 14.35 -7.18
CA SER A 74 -8.27 14.84 -7.60
C SER A 74 -8.68 14.32 -8.98
N ASP A 75 -9.85 13.68 -9.05
CA ASP A 75 -10.44 13.02 -10.24
C ASP A 75 -9.61 11.90 -10.91
N VAL A 76 -8.43 11.56 -10.39
CA VAL A 76 -7.59 10.47 -10.88
C VAL A 76 -7.85 9.19 -10.10
N LEU A 77 -7.90 9.24 -8.76
CA LEU A 77 -8.12 8.07 -7.90
C LEU A 77 -8.97 8.43 -6.69
N GLN A 78 -10.09 7.74 -6.48
CA GLN A 78 -11.04 8.02 -5.40
C GLN A 78 -11.61 6.72 -4.82
N ILE A 79 -11.88 6.70 -3.50
CA ILE A 79 -12.76 5.69 -2.87
C ILE A 79 -14.18 6.22 -2.92
N VAL A 80 -15.05 5.58 -3.70
CA VAL A 80 -16.43 6.05 -3.93
C VAL A 80 -17.46 5.36 -3.05
N ASP A 81 -17.21 4.12 -2.64
CA ASP A 81 -18.13 3.36 -1.79
C ASP A 81 -17.39 2.28 -1.01
N TYR A 82 -18.03 1.75 0.04
CA TYR A 82 -17.54 0.59 0.77
C TYR A 82 -18.67 -0.29 1.30
N THR A 83 -18.45 -1.59 1.39
CA THR A 83 -19.43 -2.54 1.95
C THR A 83 -18.71 -3.60 2.79
N ILE A 84 -19.22 -3.88 3.98
CA ILE A 84 -18.70 -4.96 4.82
C ILE A 84 -19.11 -6.31 4.23
N ILE A 85 -18.15 -7.20 4.04
CA ILE A 85 -18.35 -8.47 3.33
C ILE A 85 -18.10 -9.71 4.20
N GLY A 86 -17.56 -9.57 5.41
CA GLY A 86 -17.42 -10.68 6.35
C GLY A 86 -16.20 -10.58 7.25
N LYS A 87 -15.76 -11.73 7.77
CA LYS A 87 -14.54 -11.90 8.55
C LYS A 87 -13.78 -13.17 8.14
N VAL A 88 -12.52 -13.28 8.53
CA VAL A 88 -11.71 -14.49 8.37
C VAL A 88 -11.94 -15.44 9.56
N PRO A 89 -12.70 -16.54 9.43
CA PRO A 89 -13.13 -17.33 10.59
C PRO A 89 -12.06 -18.30 11.13
N ASN A 90 -11.13 -18.76 10.29
CA ASN A 90 -10.16 -19.80 10.66
C ASN A 90 -8.95 -19.82 9.71
N ALA A 91 -7.97 -20.67 10.01
CA ALA A 91 -6.73 -20.77 9.24
C ALA A 91 -6.92 -21.25 7.78
N LYS A 92 -7.94 -22.09 7.50
CA LYS A 92 -8.26 -22.48 6.11
C LYS A 92 -8.69 -21.25 5.31
N SER A 93 -9.61 -20.46 5.86
CA SER A 93 -10.05 -19.20 5.26
C SER A 93 -8.92 -18.19 5.12
N LEU A 94 -8.01 -18.12 6.10
CA LEU A 94 -6.84 -17.25 6.02
C LEU A 94 -5.93 -17.62 4.84
N ASN A 95 -5.68 -18.91 4.62
CA ASN A 95 -4.94 -19.36 3.44
C ASN A 95 -5.67 -19.03 2.13
N MET A 96 -7.00 -19.20 2.07
CA MET A 96 -7.80 -18.81 0.90
C MET A 96 -7.70 -17.30 0.63
N THR A 97 -7.77 -16.48 1.69
CA THR A 97 -7.56 -15.03 1.60
C THR A 97 -6.20 -14.70 1.00
N PHE A 98 -5.12 -15.33 1.47
CA PHE A 98 -3.78 -15.11 0.92
C PHE A 98 -3.70 -15.47 -0.57
N GLU A 99 -4.21 -16.65 -0.95
CA GLU A 99 -4.26 -17.05 -2.36
C GLU A 99 -5.08 -16.09 -3.23
N ALA A 100 -6.17 -15.53 -2.70
CA ALA A 100 -7.05 -14.61 -3.42
C ALA A 100 -6.41 -13.24 -3.66
N ILE A 101 -5.82 -12.64 -2.62
CA ILE A 101 -5.19 -11.31 -2.72
C ILE A 101 -3.85 -11.36 -3.46
N SER A 102 -3.18 -12.51 -3.52
CA SER A 102 -1.89 -12.67 -4.20
C SER A 102 -2.01 -13.29 -5.60
N LYS A 103 -3.18 -13.26 -6.25
CA LYS A 103 -3.31 -13.75 -7.64
C LYS A 103 -2.57 -12.83 -8.61
N SER A 104 -2.14 -13.43 -9.72
CA SER A 104 -1.57 -12.68 -10.84
C SER A 104 -2.53 -11.64 -11.43
N SER A 105 -3.84 -11.83 -11.28
CA SER A 105 -4.89 -10.90 -11.68
C SER A 105 -5.24 -9.85 -10.63
N SER A 106 -4.66 -9.91 -9.43
CA SER A 106 -4.93 -8.95 -8.36
C SER A 106 -4.63 -7.53 -8.82
N THR A 107 -5.55 -6.61 -8.55
CA THR A 107 -5.33 -5.19 -8.75
C THR A 107 -4.39 -4.66 -7.66
N VAL A 108 -3.32 -4.01 -8.09
CA VAL A 108 -2.29 -3.44 -7.24
C VAL A 108 -1.98 -2.02 -7.72
N ALA A 109 -1.27 -1.26 -6.90
CA ALA A 109 -0.82 0.06 -7.28
C ALA A 109 0.59 0.36 -6.80
N TYR A 110 1.21 1.36 -7.41
CA TYR A 110 2.44 1.97 -6.94
C TYR A 110 2.50 3.43 -7.41
N GLY A 111 3.35 4.22 -6.77
CA GLY A 111 3.51 5.65 -7.01
C GLY A 111 3.35 6.48 -5.74
N ASN A 112 3.85 7.71 -5.81
CA ASN A 112 3.67 8.70 -4.76
C ASN A 112 2.40 9.49 -5.05
N ILE A 113 1.39 9.43 -4.19
CA ILE A 113 0.15 10.17 -4.45
C ILE A 113 0.36 11.68 -4.45
N MET A 114 1.44 12.18 -3.84
CA MET A 114 1.83 13.59 -3.88
C MET A 114 2.42 14.01 -5.23
N ASP A 115 2.70 13.06 -6.12
CA ASP A 115 3.11 13.25 -7.51
C ASP A 115 2.27 12.33 -8.43
N PRO A 116 1.05 12.77 -8.80
CA PRO A 116 0.03 11.92 -9.42
C PRO A 116 0.45 11.21 -10.70
N GLU A 117 1.38 11.79 -11.45
CA GLU A 117 1.92 11.22 -12.69
C GLU A 117 2.71 9.92 -12.44
N THR A 118 3.19 9.71 -11.21
CA THR A 118 3.89 8.49 -10.81
C THR A 118 2.94 7.35 -10.44
N VAL A 119 1.64 7.63 -10.26
CA VAL A 119 0.68 6.65 -9.79
C VAL A 119 0.18 5.77 -10.93
N VAL A 120 0.35 4.48 -10.74
CA VAL A 120 -0.10 3.43 -11.65
C VAL A 120 -0.93 2.43 -10.89
N VAL A 121 -2.13 2.15 -11.40
CA VAL A 121 -3.05 1.12 -10.91
C VAL A 121 -3.28 0.10 -12.01
N GLY A 122 -3.30 -1.19 -11.66
CA GLY A 122 -3.59 -2.24 -12.62
C GLY A 122 -3.36 -3.64 -12.08
N ASN A 123 -3.62 -4.64 -12.92
CA ASN A 123 -3.41 -6.04 -12.54
C ASN A 123 -1.92 -6.35 -12.46
N LEU A 124 -1.53 -7.10 -11.44
CA LEU A 124 -0.14 -7.45 -11.17
C LEU A 124 0.58 -8.04 -12.40
N ASN A 125 -0.05 -8.98 -13.12
CA ASN A 125 0.53 -9.60 -14.30
C ASN A 125 0.74 -8.66 -15.49
N LYS A 126 -0.01 -7.55 -15.56
CA LYS A 126 0.17 -6.52 -16.58
C LYS A 126 1.27 -5.54 -16.17
N LEU A 127 1.33 -5.20 -14.89
CA LEU A 127 2.32 -4.27 -14.35
C LEU A 127 3.71 -4.90 -14.23
N LEU A 128 3.78 -6.21 -13.98
CA LEU A 128 5.01 -6.95 -13.77
C LEU A 128 5.02 -8.29 -14.54
N PRO A 129 4.96 -8.30 -15.90
CA PRO A 129 4.77 -9.53 -16.68
C PRO A 129 5.87 -10.58 -16.52
N SER A 130 7.13 -10.13 -16.40
CA SER A 130 8.30 -11.01 -16.31
C SER A 130 8.67 -11.42 -14.88
N LYS A 131 8.02 -10.85 -13.87
CA LYS A 131 8.26 -11.12 -12.44
C LYS A 131 6.97 -11.24 -11.65
N THR A 132 5.89 -11.66 -12.31
CA THR A 132 4.57 -11.78 -11.68
C THR A 132 4.64 -12.69 -10.46
N GLU A 133 5.35 -13.82 -10.57
CA GLU A 133 5.54 -14.77 -9.46
C GLU A 133 6.27 -14.14 -8.26
N GLU A 134 7.35 -13.38 -8.48
CA GLU A 134 8.01 -12.60 -7.42
C GLU A 134 7.03 -11.62 -6.75
N GLY A 135 6.17 -10.96 -7.55
CA GLY A 135 5.14 -10.07 -7.04
C GLY A 135 4.07 -10.80 -6.22
N THR A 136 3.61 -11.97 -6.66
CA THR A 136 2.62 -12.76 -5.93
C THR A 136 3.19 -13.29 -4.61
N ASP A 137 4.44 -13.74 -4.63
CA ASP A 137 5.13 -14.23 -3.42
C ASP A 137 5.30 -13.12 -2.39
N LEU A 138 5.73 -11.93 -2.82
CA LEU A 138 5.85 -10.76 -1.93
C LEU A 138 4.50 -10.35 -1.34
N LEU A 139 3.42 -10.32 -2.14
CA LEU A 139 2.08 -10.04 -1.62
C LEU A 139 1.69 -11.03 -0.54
N LYS A 140 1.92 -12.32 -0.79
CA LYS A 140 1.59 -13.40 0.14
C LYS A 140 2.40 -13.32 1.42
N GLU A 141 3.70 -13.08 1.32
CA GLU A 141 4.62 -12.91 2.44
C GLU A 141 4.14 -11.77 3.35
N TYR A 142 4.03 -10.55 2.82
CA TYR A 142 3.61 -9.41 3.64
C TYR A 142 2.18 -9.56 4.16
N ALA A 143 1.24 -10.09 3.38
CA ALA A 143 -0.13 -10.30 3.85
C ALA A 143 -0.19 -11.28 5.01
N SER A 144 0.68 -12.30 5.03
CA SER A 144 0.71 -13.29 6.11
C SER A 144 1.11 -12.70 7.47
N ASP A 145 1.91 -11.64 7.44
CA ASP A 145 2.28 -10.90 8.64
C ASP A 145 1.17 -9.97 9.13
N GLN A 146 0.32 -9.46 8.23
CA GLN A 146 -0.68 -8.44 8.56
C GLN A 146 -2.07 -8.98 8.83
N ILE A 147 -2.55 -9.93 8.02
CA ILE A 147 -3.93 -10.42 8.13
C ILE A 147 -3.96 -11.61 9.09
N LYS A 148 -4.90 -11.59 10.05
CA LYS A 148 -5.06 -12.62 11.06
C LYS A 148 -6.47 -13.22 11.06
N VAL A 149 -6.59 -14.40 11.66
CA VAL A 149 -7.92 -14.97 11.96
C VAL A 149 -8.66 -14.01 12.88
N GLY A 150 -9.91 -13.72 12.55
CA GLY A 150 -10.74 -12.73 13.24
C GLY A 150 -10.81 -11.39 12.52
N ASP A 151 -9.87 -11.06 11.64
CA ASP A 151 -9.92 -9.82 10.87
C ASP A 151 -11.21 -9.76 10.04
N LYS A 152 -11.82 -8.57 10.06
CA LYS A 152 -13.00 -8.24 9.26
C LYS A 152 -12.55 -7.76 7.88
N ALA A 153 -13.45 -7.84 6.91
CA ALA A 153 -13.19 -7.44 5.53
C ALA A 153 -14.27 -6.47 5.02
N ILE A 154 -13.82 -5.41 4.36
CA ILE A 154 -14.63 -4.46 3.61
C ILE A 154 -14.22 -4.54 2.15
N GLU A 155 -15.19 -4.54 1.25
CA GLU A 155 -14.99 -4.28 -0.16
C GLU A 155 -15.01 -2.78 -0.40
N LEU A 156 -13.91 -2.21 -0.92
CA LEU A 156 -13.84 -0.82 -1.34
C LEU A 156 -14.11 -0.73 -2.83
N THR A 157 -14.98 0.20 -3.22
CA THR A 157 -15.16 0.57 -4.62
C THR A 157 -14.32 1.80 -4.91
N TRP A 158 -13.44 1.68 -5.90
CA TRP A 158 -12.54 2.71 -6.36
C TRP A 158 -13.00 3.26 -7.71
N ASN A 159 -12.76 4.55 -7.95
CA ASN A 159 -12.75 5.14 -9.29
C ASN A 159 -11.31 5.49 -9.64
N TYR A 160 -10.79 4.97 -10.74
CA TYR A 160 -9.50 5.35 -11.31
C TYR A 160 -9.68 5.81 -12.74
N LYS A 161 -9.43 7.11 -12.98
CA LYS A 161 -9.56 7.75 -14.30
C LYS A 161 -10.91 7.46 -14.99
N GLY A 162 -12.00 7.43 -14.21
CA GLY A 162 -13.36 7.18 -14.69
C GLY A 162 -13.79 5.72 -14.72
N GLU A 163 -12.88 4.76 -14.50
CA GLU A 163 -13.20 3.33 -14.42
C GLU A 163 -13.36 2.89 -12.96
N THR A 164 -14.41 2.11 -12.68
CA THR A 164 -14.65 1.59 -11.33
C THR A 164 -14.15 0.17 -11.19
N PHE A 165 -13.48 -0.12 -10.07
CA PHE A 165 -13.06 -1.46 -9.69
C PHE A 165 -13.18 -1.64 -8.17
N LYS A 166 -12.97 -2.87 -7.69
CA LYS A 166 -13.13 -3.22 -6.28
C LYS A 166 -11.86 -3.85 -5.73
N THR A 167 -11.55 -3.55 -4.48
CA THR A 167 -10.50 -4.22 -3.71
C THR A 167 -11.07 -4.70 -2.38
N ILE A 168 -10.40 -5.69 -1.77
CA ILE A 168 -10.73 -6.13 -0.42
C ILE A 168 -9.72 -5.52 0.56
N THR A 169 -10.26 -4.83 1.55
CA THR A 169 -9.53 -4.24 2.66
C THR A 169 -9.81 -5.04 3.93
N PHE A 170 -8.77 -5.53 4.58
CA PHE A 170 -8.83 -6.22 5.86
C PHE A 170 -8.53 -5.23 6.99
N TYR A 171 -9.19 -5.44 8.13
CA TYR A 171 -9.07 -4.57 9.30
C TYR A 171 -9.41 -5.31 10.59
N ASN A 172 -8.97 -4.73 11.70
CA ASN A 172 -9.36 -5.11 13.05
C ASN A 172 -9.69 -3.86 13.88
N ASP A 173 -9.78 -4.01 15.19
CA ASP A 173 -10.14 -2.90 16.09
C ASP A 173 -9.08 -1.80 16.15
N GLU A 174 -7.83 -2.08 15.77
CA GLU A 174 -6.71 -1.14 15.74
C GLU A 174 -6.58 -0.38 14.41
N GLY A 175 -7.28 -0.80 13.36
CA GLY A 175 -7.25 -0.14 12.05
C GLY A 175 -7.19 -1.08 10.86
N ILE A 176 -6.93 -0.49 9.68
CA ILE A 176 -6.71 -1.19 8.43
C ILE A 176 -5.39 -1.97 8.50
N THR A 177 -5.45 -3.28 8.23
CA THR A 177 -4.28 -4.17 8.23
C THR A 177 -3.75 -4.42 6.82
N TRP A 178 -4.64 -4.47 5.82
CA TRP A 178 -4.24 -4.79 4.45
C TRP A 178 -5.21 -4.28 3.39
N ASP A 179 -4.68 -3.73 2.30
CA ASP A 179 -5.37 -3.55 1.02
C ASP A 179 -4.31 -3.40 -0.09
N ASN A 180 -4.39 -4.20 -1.15
CA ASN A 180 -3.37 -4.24 -2.21
C ASN A 180 -3.10 -2.88 -2.88
N LEU A 181 -4.10 -2.00 -2.92
CA LEU A 181 -3.95 -0.65 -3.47
C LEU A 181 -3.28 0.26 -2.45
N MET A 182 -3.81 0.33 -1.22
CA MET A 182 -3.28 1.22 -0.18
C MET A 182 -1.86 0.84 0.26
N ILE A 183 -1.55 -0.45 0.34
CA ILE A 183 -0.20 -0.93 0.69
C ILE A 183 0.79 -0.69 -0.44
N GLY A 184 0.34 -0.60 -1.68
CA GLY A 184 1.19 -0.31 -2.83
C GLY A 184 1.50 1.19 -3.00
N LEU A 185 0.55 2.05 -2.66
CA LEU A 185 0.69 3.51 -2.71
C LEU A 185 1.38 4.09 -1.47
N ILE A 186 1.86 5.32 -1.60
CA ILE A 186 2.52 6.02 -0.51
C ILE A 186 2.41 7.54 -0.65
N MET A 187 2.53 8.24 0.48
CA MET A 187 2.89 9.66 0.51
C MET A 187 4.36 9.80 0.90
N MET A 188 5.18 10.34 0.01
CA MET A 188 6.62 10.49 0.25
C MET A 188 7.06 11.92 0.01
N ASN A 189 7.78 12.50 0.98
CA ASN A 189 8.50 13.75 0.81
C ASN A 189 9.86 13.70 1.50
N PRO A 190 10.92 14.29 0.91
CA PRO A 190 12.13 14.60 1.65
C PRO A 190 11.83 15.68 2.69
N GLU A 191 12.35 15.51 3.91
CA GLU A 191 12.37 16.61 4.87
C GLU A 191 13.39 17.67 4.45
N PRO A 192 13.20 18.93 4.92
CA PRO A 192 14.24 19.93 4.85
C PRO A 192 15.54 19.43 5.47
N GLU A 193 16.66 19.83 4.86
CA GLU A 193 17.99 19.51 5.38
C GLU A 193 18.20 20.21 6.74
N MET A 194 18.78 19.49 7.70
CA MET A 194 19.01 20.02 9.04
C MET A 194 20.52 20.09 9.32
N GLU A 195 21.00 21.28 9.64
CA GLU A 195 22.35 21.49 10.18
C GLU A 195 22.29 21.71 11.69
N LEU A 196 23.00 20.89 12.45
CA LEU A 196 23.13 21.01 13.90
C LEU A 196 24.56 21.41 14.23
N LYS A 197 24.73 22.39 15.12
CA LYS A 197 26.06 22.87 15.55
C LYS A 197 26.11 22.91 17.06
N ASN A 198 27.20 22.43 17.65
CA ASN A 198 27.46 22.62 19.06
C ASN A 198 28.63 23.58 19.29
N ASN A 199 28.28 24.79 19.70
CA ASN A 199 29.22 25.84 20.07
C ASN A 199 29.44 25.93 21.60
N ALA A 200 28.73 25.12 22.40
CA ALA A 200 28.68 25.27 23.87
C ALA A 200 29.95 24.78 24.60
N ASN A 201 30.81 23.98 23.94
CA ASN A 201 32.02 23.41 24.52
C ASN A 201 33.32 24.11 24.10
N GLU A 202 33.29 25.42 23.82
CA GLU A 202 34.48 26.20 23.44
C GLU A 202 35.66 26.04 24.41
N LYS A 203 35.40 25.85 25.71
CA LYS A 203 36.43 25.69 26.74
C LYS A 203 37.25 24.40 26.64
N ALA A 204 36.72 23.36 25.98
CA ALA A 204 37.39 22.07 25.82
C ALA A 204 38.11 21.90 24.46
N GLY A 205 38.05 22.91 23.58
CA GLY A 205 38.71 22.88 22.27
C GLY A 205 38.11 21.93 21.23
N VAL A 206 37.03 21.21 21.56
CA VAL A 206 36.33 20.29 20.67
C VAL A 206 34.97 20.87 20.29
N ARG A 207 34.76 21.08 18.99
CA ARG A 207 33.48 21.49 18.39
C ARG A 207 32.96 20.39 17.48
N TRP A 208 31.68 20.41 17.16
CA TRP A 208 31.15 19.54 16.12
C TRP A 208 30.06 20.22 15.31
N ASN A 209 29.97 19.83 14.04
CA ASN A 209 28.90 20.18 13.13
C ASN A 209 28.31 18.87 12.58
N SER A 210 26.98 18.78 12.55
CA SER A 210 26.26 17.65 11.97
C SER A 210 25.36 18.14 10.85
N TYR A 211 25.22 17.30 9.83
CA TYR A 211 24.28 17.45 8.75
C TYR A 211 23.42 16.21 8.66
N LYS A 212 22.10 16.39 8.70
CA LYS A 212 21.12 15.31 8.61
C LYS A 212 20.16 15.54 7.46
N ARG A 213 19.87 14.46 6.72
CA ARG A 213 18.81 14.43 5.71
C ARG A 213 17.94 13.20 5.89
N SER A 214 16.62 13.40 5.96
CA SER A 214 15.63 12.36 6.23
C SER A 214 14.58 12.31 5.14
N TRP A 215 14.03 11.13 4.92
CA TRP A 215 12.87 10.90 4.07
C TRP A 215 11.86 10.05 4.80
N TYR A 216 10.60 10.38 4.58
CA TYR A 216 9.50 9.75 5.29
C TYR A 216 8.47 9.25 4.29
N GLY A 217 8.15 7.96 4.41
CA GLY A 217 7.02 7.35 3.75
C GLY A 217 5.86 7.29 4.74
N ASN A 218 4.73 7.88 4.37
CA ASN A 218 3.49 7.83 5.15
C ASN A 218 2.45 6.97 4.44
N TRP A 219 1.58 6.35 5.24
CA TRP A 219 0.35 5.74 4.75
C TRP A 219 -0.55 6.79 4.08
N LEU A 220 -1.53 6.36 3.29
CA LEU A 220 -2.51 7.28 2.70
C LEU A 220 -3.36 8.00 3.75
N TRP A 221 -3.50 7.43 4.95
CA TRP A 221 -4.11 8.08 6.12
C TRP A 221 -3.11 8.89 6.97
N GLY A 222 -1.91 9.17 6.46
CA GLY A 222 -0.98 10.15 7.01
C GLY A 222 -0.04 9.66 8.12
N SER A 223 -0.32 8.54 8.78
CA SER A 223 0.59 8.02 9.80
C SER A 223 1.91 7.52 9.20
N ARG A 224 2.98 7.55 10.00
CA ARG A 224 4.31 7.17 9.54
C ARG A 224 4.37 5.68 9.21
N ARG A 225 4.77 5.36 7.99
CA ARG A 225 4.95 3.99 7.50
C ARG A 225 6.40 3.56 7.41
N GLY A 226 7.30 4.49 7.13
CA GLY A 226 8.71 4.21 7.04
C GLY A 226 9.57 5.46 7.04
N THR A 227 10.84 5.28 7.40
CA THR A 227 11.82 6.34 7.56
C THR A 227 13.18 5.86 7.08
N ILE A 228 13.86 6.69 6.29
CA ILE A 228 15.28 6.53 5.98
C ILE A 228 15.99 7.85 6.25
N TYR A 229 17.21 7.81 6.78
CA TYR A 229 18.04 9.00 6.92
C TYR A 229 19.52 8.67 6.91
N TYR A 230 20.33 9.68 6.64
CA TYR A 230 21.74 9.69 7.01
C TYR A 230 22.08 10.95 7.77
N GLU A 231 23.08 10.84 8.64
CA GLU A 231 23.62 11.94 9.43
C GLU A 231 25.15 11.85 9.42
N ILE A 232 25.82 12.92 8.98
CA ILE A 232 27.27 13.04 9.04
C ILE A 232 27.63 14.07 10.11
N THR A 233 28.45 13.68 11.07
CA THR A 233 28.97 14.55 12.12
C THR A 233 30.48 14.68 11.97
N VAL A 234 30.98 15.90 11.93
CA VAL A 234 32.40 16.21 11.92
C VAL A 234 32.80 16.85 13.24
N TYR A 235 33.88 16.36 13.84
CA TYR A 235 34.46 16.93 15.05
C TYR A 235 35.67 17.76 14.66
N HIS A 236 35.84 18.88 15.34
CA HIS A 236 36.91 19.83 15.06
C HIS A 236 37.70 20.14 16.31
N THR A 237 39.02 20.13 16.15
CA THR A 237 39.99 20.57 17.14
C THR A 237 40.88 21.61 16.49
N ASN A 238 41.01 22.78 17.11
CA ASN A 238 41.85 23.89 16.61
C ASN A 238 41.58 24.29 15.13
N GLY A 239 40.32 24.27 14.70
CA GLY A 239 39.92 24.65 13.34
C GLY A 239 40.15 23.59 12.25
N THR A 240 40.56 22.38 12.63
CA THR A 240 40.73 21.23 11.72
C THR A 240 39.81 20.09 12.11
N VAL A 241 39.34 19.31 11.14
CA VAL A 241 38.62 18.07 11.40
C VAL A 241 39.54 17.08 12.10
N SER A 242 39.13 16.62 13.27
CA SER A 242 39.83 15.62 14.08
C SER A 242 39.18 14.24 13.99
N ASN A 243 37.87 14.17 13.73
CA ASN A 243 37.15 12.93 13.47
C ASN A 243 35.91 13.18 12.59
N THR A 244 35.36 12.14 11.97
CA THR A 244 34.09 12.16 11.26
C THR A 244 33.31 10.88 11.52
N ASP A 245 32.07 11.03 11.94
CA ASP A 245 31.13 9.92 12.08
C ASP A 245 30.06 10.04 10.98
N ILE A 246 29.58 8.91 10.48
CA ILE A 246 28.35 8.84 9.69
C ILE A 246 27.44 7.78 10.28
N THR A 247 26.15 8.08 10.32
CA THR A 247 25.11 7.16 10.77
C THR A 247 24.03 7.12 9.71
N ASP A 248 23.52 5.93 9.45
CA ASP A 248 22.37 5.70 8.59
C ASP A 248 21.28 4.94 9.34
N TYR A 249 20.08 5.00 8.78
CA TYR A 249 18.93 4.30 9.33
C TYR A 249 17.92 4.04 8.22
N GLY A 250 17.30 2.87 8.27
CA GLY A 250 16.16 2.51 7.44
C GLY A 250 15.19 1.62 8.19
N HIS A 251 13.92 2.00 8.17
CA HIS A 251 12.82 1.21 8.73
C HIS A 251 11.54 1.40 7.94
N MET A 252 10.74 0.34 7.83
CA MET A 252 9.41 0.38 7.23
C MET A 252 8.51 -0.68 7.89
N ASN A 253 7.28 -0.31 8.23
CA ASN A 253 6.32 -1.20 8.88
C ASN A 253 5.88 -2.34 7.95
N ILE A 254 5.60 -2.02 6.68
CA ILE A 254 5.19 -2.98 5.64
C ILE A 254 5.89 -2.61 4.34
N GLY A 255 6.77 -3.48 3.86
CA GLY A 255 7.67 -3.26 2.72
C GLY A 255 9.13 -3.52 3.10
N SER A 256 10.07 -2.99 2.32
CA SER A 256 11.50 -3.13 2.58
C SER A 256 12.15 -1.78 2.80
N ALA A 257 13.05 -1.70 3.78
CA ALA A 257 13.96 -0.59 3.96
C ALA A 257 15.38 -1.11 4.14
N LYS A 258 16.35 -0.40 3.57
CA LYS A 258 17.78 -0.70 3.67
C LYS A 258 18.56 0.59 3.71
N SER A 259 19.64 0.58 4.47
CA SER A 259 20.54 1.72 4.63
C SER A 259 21.96 1.20 4.82
N GLU A 260 22.92 1.93 4.27
CA GLU A 260 24.35 1.64 4.40
C GLU A 260 25.11 2.97 4.36
N SER A 261 26.13 3.12 5.19
CA SER A 261 27.01 4.29 5.18
C SER A 261 28.45 3.96 5.54
N ARG A 262 29.40 4.75 5.02
CA ARG A 262 30.80 4.66 5.41
C ARG A 262 31.50 6.01 5.43
N VAL A 263 32.48 6.15 6.31
CA VAL A 263 33.38 7.30 6.32
C VAL A 263 34.41 7.13 5.20
N LEU A 264 34.60 8.19 4.41
CA LEU A 264 35.63 8.28 3.36
C LEU A 264 36.80 9.17 3.77
N LYS A 265 36.57 10.11 4.67
CA LYS A 265 37.60 11.01 5.20
C LYS A 265 37.20 11.51 6.57
N GLU A 266 38.16 11.48 7.50
CA GLU A 266 37.91 11.81 8.91
C GLU A 266 38.85 12.87 9.50
N THR A 267 39.80 13.42 8.72
CA THR A 267 40.78 14.40 9.21
C THR A 267 41.07 15.53 8.21
N GLY A 268 41.59 16.66 8.73
CA GLY A 268 42.11 17.76 7.92
C GLY A 268 41.07 18.86 7.67
N SER A 269 40.84 19.23 6.41
CA SER A 269 40.00 20.37 6.04
C SER A 269 38.50 20.07 5.95
N TYR A 270 38.08 18.80 5.92
CA TYR A 270 36.69 18.38 5.86
C TYR A 270 36.55 16.91 6.21
N GLY A 271 35.37 16.54 6.72
CA GLY A 271 34.92 15.16 6.82
C GLY A 271 34.10 14.78 5.60
N ARG A 272 34.16 13.51 5.20
CA ARG A 272 33.42 13.00 4.05
C ARG A 272 32.86 11.63 4.35
N GLY A 273 31.59 11.44 4.06
CA GLY A 273 30.91 10.15 4.16
C GLY A 273 30.21 9.81 2.85
N GLN A 274 29.99 8.52 2.63
CA GLN A 274 29.20 7.96 1.56
C GLN A 274 27.99 7.25 2.18
N TYR A 275 26.85 7.32 1.51
CA TYR A 275 25.62 6.69 1.96
C TYR A 275 24.84 6.11 0.79
N ALA A 276 24.04 5.10 1.10
CA ALA A 276 23.04 4.48 0.24
C ALA A 276 21.81 4.16 1.08
N LEU A 277 20.67 4.72 0.71
CA LEU A 277 19.40 4.57 1.41
C LEU A 277 18.33 4.13 0.42
N GLY A 278 17.45 3.24 0.88
CA GLY A 278 16.37 2.68 0.08
C GLY A 278 15.16 2.36 0.94
N LEU A 279 13.97 2.68 0.42
CA LEU A 279 12.69 2.26 0.96
C LEU A 279 11.80 1.87 -0.21
N CYS A 280 11.10 0.73 -0.14
CA CYS A 280 10.07 0.38 -1.12
C CYS A 280 8.86 -0.28 -0.47
N THR A 281 7.66 0.02 -0.98
CA THR A 281 6.43 -0.66 -0.60
C THR A 281 6.46 -2.14 -1.04
N PRO A 282 5.54 -3.00 -0.55
CA PRO A 282 5.36 -4.35 -1.05
C PRO A 282 5.23 -4.41 -2.57
N ILE A 283 5.44 -5.61 -3.12
CA ILE A 283 5.53 -5.89 -4.57
C ILE A 283 6.82 -5.33 -5.21
N ALA A 284 7.70 -4.76 -4.39
CA ALA A 284 9.07 -4.46 -4.77
C ALA A 284 10.06 -4.94 -3.71
N SER A 285 11.32 -5.12 -4.14
CA SER A 285 12.44 -5.48 -3.27
C SER A 285 13.67 -4.63 -3.58
N LEU A 286 14.48 -4.37 -2.54
CA LEU A 286 15.69 -3.57 -2.62
C LEU A 286 16.93 -4.45 -2.78
N LYS A 287 17.73 -4.17 -3.81
CA LYS A 287 19.06 -4.76 -4.04
C LYS A 287 20.12 -3.70 -3.83
N PHE A 288 21.09 -4.02 -2.96
CA PHE A 288 22.18 -3.14 -2.55
C PHE A 288 23.49 -3.70 -3.06
N ASN A 289 24.33 -2.82 -3.60
CA ASN A 289 25.73 -3.09 -3.87
C ASN A 289 26.55 -2.24 -2.89
N GLU A 290 27.09 -2.88 -1.86
CA GLU A 290 27.85 -2.23 -0.78
C GLU A 290 29.22 -1.73 -1.27
N ASP A 291 29.82 -2.36 -2.28
CA ASP A 291 31.12 -1.94 -2.81
C ASP A 291 31.03 -0.53 -3.43
N ASN A 292 29.94 -0.30 -4.18
CA ASN A 292 29.72 0.92 -4.95
C ASN A 292 28.64 1.85 -4.37
N PHE A 293 27.97 1.45 -3.27
CA PHE A 293 26.85 2.19 -2.65
C PHE A 293 25.72 2.48 -3.65
N GLU A 294 25.40 1.48 -4.47
CA GLU A 294 24.28 1.53 -5.42
C GLU A 294 23.07 0.80 -4.87
N VAL A 295 21.90 1.39 -5.08
CA VAL A 295 20.61 0.83 -4.70
C VAL A 295 19.78 0.67 -5.96
N SER A 296 19.19 -0.51 -6.14
CA SER A 296 18.26 -0.79 -7.23
C SER A 296 17.00 -1.46 -6.69
N VAL A 297 15.90 -1.25 -7.41
CA VAL A 297 14.58 -1.81 -7.08
C VAL A 297 14.22 -2.89 -8.09
N SER A 298 13.73 -4.02 -7.60
CA SER A 298 13.09 -5.08 -8.38
C SER A 298 11.59 -5.06 -8.10
N GLY A 299 10.74 -5.22 -9.12
CA GLY A 299 9.28 -5.28 -8.94
C GLY A 299 8.56 -3.97 -9.28
N VAL A 300 7.31 -3.85 -8.80
CA VAL A 300 6.44 -2.68 -8.99
C VAL A 300 5.95 -2.19 -7.63
N GLY A 301 6.71 -1.29 -7.03
CA GLY A 301 6.39 -0.70 -5.73
C GLY A 301 6.87 0.73 -5.64
N SER A 302 6.16 1.54 -4.86
CA SER A 302 6.55 2.92 -4.57
C SER A 302 7.85 2.90 -3.81
N ASN A 303 8.81 3.74 -4.20
CA ASN A 303 10.15 3.68 -3.64
C ASN A 303 10.80 5.06 -3.48
N ILE A 304 11.73 5.13 -2.53
CA ILE A 304 12.70 6.21 -2.39
C ILE A 304 14.07 5.57 -2.47
N ILE A 305 14.91 6.09 -3.35
CA ILE A 305 16.33 5.75 -3.41
C ILE A 305 17.12 7.05 -3.23
N SER A 306 18.09 7.04 -2.32
CA SER A 306 19.05 8.13 -2.19
C SER A 306 20.42 7.60 -1.85
N ASN A 307 21.38 7.81 -2.74
CA ASN A 307 22.77 7.46 -2.53
C ASN A 307 23.68 8.60 -2.98
N GLY A 308 24.87 8.67 -2.40
CA GLY A 308 25.82 9.72 -2.74
C GLY A 308 26.90 9.91 -1.72
N THR A 309 27.60 11.04 -1.85
CA THR A 309 28.65 11.47 -0.92
C THR A 309 28.25 12.82 -0.32
N LYS A 310 28.44 12.99 1.00
CA LYS A 310 28.39 14.29 1.66
C LYS A 310 29.77 14.67 2.22
N SER A 311 30.19 15.90 1.95
CA SER A 311 31.34 16.53 2.62
C SER A 311 30.85 17.63 3.55
N LEU A 312 31.46 17.72 4.73
CA LEU A 312 31.16 18.72 5.73
C LEU A 312 32.45 19.36 6.23
N TYR A 313 32.48 20.69 6.23
CA TYR A 313 33.67 21.48 6.55
C TYR A 313 33.61 21.99 8.00
N PRO A 314 34.76 22.24 8.64
CA PRO A 314 34.83 23.06 9.84
C PRO A 314 34.19 24.43 9.56
N ASN A 315 33.23 24.80 10.39
CA ASN A 315 32.72 26.16 10.48
C ASN A 315 33.49 26.96 11.53
#